data_AF-A0A1H7J7P8-F1
#
_entry.id   AF-A0A1H7J7P8-F1
#
_cell.length_a   1.000
_cell.length_b   1.000
_cell.length_c   1.000
_cell.angle_alpha   90.00
_cell.angle_beta   90.00
_cell.angle_gamma   90.00
#
_symmetry.space_group_name_H-M   'P 1'
#
loop_
_entity.id
_entity.type
_entity.pdbx_description
1 polymer ?
#
loop_
_entity_poly.entity_id
_entity_poly.type
_entity_poly.pdbx_seq_one_letter_code
_entity_poly.pdbx_strand_id
1 'polypeptide(L)'
;MKKIIIICTAIFIFSCTGDFGDVTDFKDVENPNLSETSVVGQPNSASIWLTGLERQLALVFNETLVLSELGSDNYVNTQTFFNQFMDGLEIQITDPDMRDTQRQIQRLRELAVFGIAEVGPGDPNYDAETEAEFNFFEGFSYLLSGMYFSALPQEPVGTPIPSAQHYQNAVVAFDAAIAINAKAEYYLAKARANYYLGNKSEAIVAANAALAIDTAFDRTVLFDESNGPSNTFEDALYERATFDDLQPLPTLDFLDPKYSFLDPNEDAPVHYLKAEEAYLILAEAALSDNDIVAARANLTALVNLVDTREVRTIDDSIEQRSQVDEGSRPDNADIIVNGRTGLVLDRQSGQVNIASVSGTSLTTDDIAAMQDDDAGLSLLYRTRQEVFIAEGLRFVDMGVKLVIDENEILINENINEGDLGTTPVIPSFISAVVADLDAITYNIGTGVASTSINLNDILVANKSSDQVVPFE
;
A
#
# COMPACT_ATOMS: atom_id res chain seq x y z
N MET A 1 -43.19 68.38 32.66
CA MET A 1 -42.21 68.09 31.59
C MET A 1 -41.79 66.63 31.80
N LYS A 2 -42.55 65.61 31.38
CA LYS A 2 -42.99 65.30 30.01
C LYS A 2 -41.81 65.42 29.04
N LYS A 3 -41.29 64.27 28.58
CA LYS A 3 -40.33 64.03 27.46
C LYS A 3 -38.91 63.49 27.73
N ILE A 4 -38.57 62.91 28.90
CA ILE A 4 -37.23 62.27 29.06
C ILE A 4 -37.26 60.81 29.61
N ILE A 5 -38.41 60.27 30.02
CA ILE A 5 -38.51 58.89 30.56
C ILE A 5 -39.26 57.93 29.60
N ILE A 6 -39.26 58.22 28.30
CA ILE A 6 -39.91 57.36 27.28
C ILE A 6 -38.91 56.88 26.20
N ILE A 7 -37.64 57.29 26.25
CA ILE A 7 -36.64 56.89 25.25
C ILE A 7 -35.69 55.78 25.74
N CYS A 8 -35.54 55.56 27.05
CA CYS A 8 -34.65 54.50 27.55
C CYS A 8 -35.34 53.14 27.80
N THR A 9 -36.67 53.03 27.68
CA THR A 9 -37.40 51.76 27.86
C THR A 9 -37.98 51.20 26.56
N ALA A 10 -37.91 51.96 25.46
CA ALA A 10 -38.37 51.53 24.14
C ALA A 10 -37.24 50.97 23.24
N ILE A 11 -35.96 51.07 23.67
CA ILE A 11 -34.80 50.51 22.95
C ILE A 11 -34.47 49.08 23.43
N PHE A 12 -35.05 48.61 24.54
CA PHE A 12 -34.85 47.24 25.02
C PHE A 12 -35.90 46.22 24.52
N ILE A 13 -36.88 46.63 23.72
CA ILE A 13 -38.01 45.77 23.30
C ILE A 13 -38.08 45.60 21.77
N PHE A 14 -37.24 46.28 20.99
CA PHE A 14 -37.08 46.03 19.56
C PHE A 14 -35.73 45.35 19.27
N SER A 15 -35.80 44.01 19.22
CA SER A 15 -34.93 43.08 18.50
C SER A 15 -33.41 43.27 18.65
N CYS A 16 -32.88 42.82 19.78
CA CYS A 16 -31.75 41.90 19.75
C CYS A 16 -32.29 40.51 20.15
N THR A 17 -33.20 39.98 19.33
CA THR A 17 -33.62 38.56 19.38
C THR A 17 -33.09 37.80 18.16
N GLY A 18 -32.20 38.42 17.38
CA GLY A 18 -31.29 37.65 16.55
C GLY A 18 -30.30 37.03 17.53
N ASP A 19 -30.40 35.72 17.67
CA ASP A 19 -29.35 34.93 18.28
C ASP A 19 -28.03 35.38 17.64
N PHE A 20 -27.10 35.92 18.43
CA PHE A 20 -25.75 36.17 17.92
C PHE A 20 -25.02 34.84 17.66
N GLY A 21 -25.62 33.71 18.08
CA GLY A 21 -25.33 32.36 17.61
C GLY A 21 -25.24 32.33 16.10
N ASP A 22 -26.27 32.69 15.34
CA ASP A 22 -26.26 32.58 13.86
C ASP A 22 -25.13 33.37 13.15
N VAL A 23 -24.57 34.41 13.78
CA VAL A 23 -23.44 35.21 13.23
C VAL A 23 -22.06 34.72 13.68
N THR A 24 -22.02 33.79 14.65
CA THR A 24 -20.80 33.20 15.22
C THR A 24 -20.83 31.68 15.26
N ASP A 25 -21.89 31.06 14.73
CA ASP A 25 -22.05 29.63 14.59
C ASP A 25 -21.35 29.19 13.31
N PHE A 26 -20.03 29.09 13.43
CA PHE A 26 -19.17 28.52 12.40
C PHE A 26 -19.24 26.98 12.40
N LYS A 27 -20.20 26.35 13.09
CA LYS A 27 -20.35 24.89 13.10
C LYS A 27 -21.06 24.36 11.87
N ASP A 28 -21.96 25.18 11.30
CA ASP A 28 -22.64 24.88 10.04
C ASP A 28 -22.06 25.75 8.91
N VAL A 29 -20.97 25.28 8.31
CA VAL A 29 -20.41 25.88 7.09
C VAL A 29 -21.22 25.38 5.89
N GLU A 30 -22.38 25.99 5.62
CA GLU A 30 -23.12 25.72 4.40
C GLU A 30 -22.49 26.49 3.24
N ASN A 31 -21.88 25.76 2.28
CA ASN A 31 -21.31 26.39 1.09
C ASN A 31 -22.46 26.96 0.24
N PRO A 32 -22.54 28.29 0.04
CA PRO A 32 -23.67 28.90 -0.66
C PRO A 32 -23.76 28.51 -2.15
N ASN A 33 -22.72 27.85 -2.69
CA ASN A 33 -22.65 27.43 -4.08
C ASN A 33 -22.76 25.90 -4.27
N LEU A 34 -22.77 25.11 -3.20
CA LEU A 34 -22.81 23.64 -3.29
C LEU A 34 -23.51 23.06 -2.06
N SER A 35 -24.75 22.60 -2.23
CA SER A 35 -25.46 21.80 -1.21
C SER A 35 -25.23 20.31 -1.46
N GLU A 36 -25.39 19.48 -0.43
CA GLU A 36 -25.39 18.01 -0.59
C GLU A 36 -26.42 17.56 -1.64
N THR A 37 -27.61 18.17 -1.62
CA THR A 37 -28.68 17.93 -2.61
C THR A 37 -28.34 18.35 -4.03
N SER A 38 -27.28 19.14 -4.22
CA SER A 38 -26.75 19.48 -5.55
C SER A 38 -25.92 18.35 -6.16
N VAL A 39 -25.54 17.35 -5.36
CA VAL A 39 -24.74 16.19 -5.77
C VAL A 39 -25.50 14.89 -5.52
N VAL A 40 -25.91 14.65 -4.27
CA VAL A 40 -26.67 13.46 -3.86
C VAL A 40 -28.09 13.52 -4.43
N GLY A 41 -28.54 12.44 -5.06
CA GLY A 41 -29.86 12.34 -5.67
C GLY A 41 -29.95 12.85 -7.11
N GLN A 42 -28.84 13.31 -7.70
CA GLN A 42 -28.78 13.67 -9.11
C GLN A 42 -28.45 12.43 -9.96
N PRO A 43 -28.88 12.37 -11.24
CA PRO A 43 -28.51 11.26 -12.12
C PRO A 43 -26.99 11.12 -12.24
N ASN A 44 -26.49 9.87 -12.08
CA ASN A 44 -25.06 9.51 -12.12
C ASN A 44 -24.24 10.03 -10.92
N SER A 45 -24.88 10.44 -9.82
CA SER A 45 -24.15 10.82 -8.61
C SER A 45 -23.29 9.68 -8.05
N ALA A 46 -23.74 8.42 -8.18
CA ALA A 46 -23.01 7.25 -7.70
C ALA A 46 -21.73 7.01 -8.52
N SER A 47 -21.78 7.13 -9.85
CA SER A 47 -20.59 6.96 -10.69
C SER A 47 -19.57 8.09 -10.49
N ILE A 48 -20.04 9.33 -10.31
CA ILE A 48 -19.16 10.47 -10.00
C ILE A 48 -18.48 10.26 -8.65
N TRP A 49 -19.22 9.76 -7.67
CA TRP A 49 -18.68 9.43 -6.35
C TRP A 49 -17.66 8.31 -6.40
N LEU A 50 -17.89 7.29 -7.23
CA LEU A 50 -16.94 6.22 -7.49
C LEU A 50 -15.61 6.75 -8.06
N THR A 51 -15.65 7.68 -9.03
CA THR A 51 -14.42 8.36 -9.49
C THR A 51 -13.72 9.14 -8.36
N GLY A 52 -14.50 9.72 -7.44
CA GLY A 52 -13.95 10.35 -6.23
C GLY A 52 -13.26 9.35 -5.28
N LEU A 53 -13.80 8.13 -5.16
CA LEU A 53 -13.19 7.01 -4.43
C LEU A 53 -11.89 6.54 -5.08
N GLU A 54 -11.84 6.43 -6.41
CA GLU A 54 -10.62 6.08 -7.16
C GLU A 54 -9.54 7.14 -6.96
N ARG A 55 -9.90 8.42 -7.02
CA ARG A 55 -8.99 9.52 -6.66
C ARG A 55 -8.50 9.40 -5.21
N GLN A 56 -9.39 9.08 -4.27
CA GLN A 56 -9.03 8.91 -2.86
C GLN A 56 -8.10 7.72 -2.66
N LEU A 57 -8.25 6.65 -3.44
CA LEU A 57 -7.34 5.51 -3.45
C LEU A 57 -5.92 5.93 -3.86
N ALA A 58 -5.79 6.77 -4.90
CA ALA A 58 -4.49 7.31 -5.31
C ALA A 58 -3.81 8.12 -4.19
N LEU A 59 -4.57 8.92 -3.45
CA LEU A 59 -4.06 9.60 -2.26
C LEU A 59 -3.64 8.64 -1.16
N VAL A 60 -4.39 7.55 -0.93
CA VAL A 60 -4.01 6.51 0.04
C VAL A 60 -2.66 5.90 -0.34
N PHE A 61 -2.47 5.53 -1.62
CA PHE A 61 -1.22 4.92 -2.06
C PHE A 61 -0.03 5.87 -2.01
N ASN A 62 -0.20 7.16 -2.30
CA ASN A 62 0.88 8.13 -2.11
C ASN A 62 1.40 8.18 -0.67
N GLU A 63 0.53 8.01 0.32
CA GLU A 63 0.94 7.97 1.73
C GLU A 63 1.50 6.60 2.13
N THR A 64 0.77 5.51 1.83
CA THR A 64 1.16 4.18 2.30
C THR A 64 2.42 3.66 1.61
N LEU A 65 2.54 3.88 0.30
CA LEU A 65 3.57 3.23 -0.50
C LEU A 65 4.96 3.73 -0.12
N VAL A 66 5.16 5.05 -0.16
CA VAL A 66 6.44 5.70 0.19
C VAL A 66 6.91 5.25 1.56
N LEU A 67 6.05 5.34 2.59
CA LEU A 67 6.42 4.96 3.95
C LEU A 67 6.75 3.47 4.08
N SER A 68 5.96 2.62 3.44
CA SER A 68 6.15 1.17 3.52
C SER A 68 7.42 0.71 2.81
N GLU A 69 7.78 1.31 1.67
CA GLU A 69 9.01 0.99 0.95
C GLU A 69 10.23 1.52 1.69
N LEU A 70 10.17 2.71 2.29
CA LEU A 70 11.20 3.24 3.20
C LEU A 70 11.39 2.38 4.45
N GLY A 71 10.30 1.88 5.03
CA GLY A 71 10.35 1.00 6.21
C GLY A 71 10.72 -0.46 5.89
N SER A 72 11.29 -0.74 4.71
CA SER A 72 11.58 -2.09 4.23
C SER A 72 13.03 -2.23 3.77
N ASP A 73 13.43 -3.43 3.34
CA ASP A 73 14.73 -3.69 2.70
C ASP A 73 14.68 -3.58 1.17
N ASN A 74 13.63 -3.00 0.58
CA ASN A 74 13.58 -2.83 -0.87
C ASN A 74 14.47 -1.69 -1.35
N TYR A 75 14.42 -0.55 -0.66
CA TYR A 75 15.14 0.67 -1.00
C TYR A 75 15.86 1.24 0.22
N VAL A 76 17.02 1.85 0.00
CA VAL A 76 17.64 2.78 0.96
C VAL A 76 17.18 4.20 0.65
N ASN A 77 16.96 5.01 1.69
CA ASN A 77 16.74 6.43 1.52
C ASN A 77 18.08 7.20 1.44
N THR A 78 18.46 7.67 0.26
CA THR A 78 19.77 8.33 0.08
C THR A 78 19.73 9.85 0.22
N GLN A 79 18.53 10.43 0.26
CA GLN A 79 18.31 11.87 0.30
C GLN A 79 17.33 12.27 1.40
N THR A 80 17.24 13.56 1.71
CA THR A 80 16.40 14.07 2.82
C THR A 80 15.00 14.52 2.41
N PHE A 81 14.53 14.15 1.22
CA PHE A 81 13.23 14.60 0.69
C PHE A 81 12.06 13.79 1.23
N PHE A 82 12.31 12.53 1.58
CA PHE A 82 11.33 11.64 2.19
C PHE A 82 11.68 11.36 3.65
N ASN A 83 10.76 10.69 4.35
CA ASN A 83 10.88 10.41 5.77
C ASN A 83 12.21 9.68 6.12
N GLN A 84 13.05 10.34 6.91
CA GLN A 84 14.36 9.80 7.33
C GLN A 84 14.24 8.84 8.52
N PHE A 85 13.15 8.92 9.28
CA PHE A 85 12.94 8.11 10.46
C PHE A 85 12.47 6.70 10.05
N MET A 86 11.65 6.61 9.01
CA MET A 86 11.12 5.33 8.53
C MET A 86 12.19 4.36 8.02
N ASP A 87 13.26 4.84 7.38
CA ASP A 87 14.40 4.04 6.93
C ASP A 87 15.11 3.33 8.12
N GLY A 88 15.07 3.95 9.31
CA GLY A 88 15.53 3.38 10.57
C GLY A 88 14.44 2.72 11.42
N LEU A 89 13.23 2.54 10.89
CA LEU A 89 12.03 2.10 11.61
C LEU A 89 11.75 2.92 12.90
N GLU A 90 12.13 4.19 12.92
CA GLU A 90 11.84 5.11 14.03
C GLU A 90 10.42 5.68 13.88
N ILE A 91 9.43 4.86 14.21
CA ILE A 91 8.01 5.18 14.06
C ILE A 91 7.51 5.98 15.28
N GLN A 92 6.97 7.18 15.05
CA GLN A 92 6.55 8.10 16.11
C GLN A 92 5.11 8.60 15.92
N ILE A 93 4.35 8.77 17.01
CA ILE A 93 2.96 9.29 16.96
C ILE A 93 2.87 10.73 16.49
N THR A 94 3.94 11.51 16.62
CA THR A 94 4.02 12.92 16.22
C THR A 94 4.40 13.12 14.75
N ASP A 95 4.70 12.03 14.04
CA ASP A 95 5.11 12.07 12.65
C ASP A 95 3.90 12.45 11.75
N PRO A 96 3.98 13.53 10.95
CA PRO A 96 2.94 13.93 10.02
C PRO A 96 2.55 12.84 9.02
N ASP A 97 3.48 11.97 8.62
CA ASP A 97 3.20 10.93 7.63
C ASP A 97 2.33 9.81 8.23
N MET A 98 2.45 9.54 9.53
CA MET A 98 1.54 8.62 10.25
C MET A 98 0.11 9.17 10.26
N ARG A 99 -0.02 10.47 10.53
CA ARG A 99 -1.30 11.18 10.50
C ARG A 99 -1.93 11.12 9.12
N ASP A 100 -1.16 11.41 8.07
CA ASP A 100 -1.71 11.50 6.72
C ASP A 100 -2.10 10.11 6.21
N THR A 101 -1.26 9.09 6.40
CA THR A 101 -1.59 7.68 6.11
C THR A 101 -2.87 7.22 6.78
N GLN A 102 -2.98 7.40 8.10
CA GLN A 102 -4.17 7.02 8.86
C GLN A 102 -5.43 7.72 8.31
N ARG A 103 -5.34 9.04 8.06
CA ARG A 103 -6.48 9.83 7.60
C ARG A 103 -6.92 9.47 6.19
N GLN A 104 -6.00 9.22 5.26
CA GLN A 104 -6.40 8.85 3.90
C GLN A 104 -7.12 7.49 3.88
N ILE A 105 -6.67 6.51 4.67
CA ILE A 105 -7.33 5.21 4.79
C ILE A 105 -8.72 5.37 5.39
N GLN A 106 -8.86 6.13 6.49
CA GLN A 106 -10.15 6.41 7.10
C GLN A 106 -11.09 7.13 6.14
N ARG A 107 -10.58 8.12 5.38
CA ARG A 107 -11.38 8.85 4.39
C ARG A 107 -11.87 7.95 3.26
N LEU A 108 -11.05 7.02 2.77
CA LEU A 108 -11.47 6.03 1.78
C LEU A 108 -12.67 5.22 2.31
N ARG A 109 -12.60 4.78 3.57
CA ARG A 109 -13.69 4.05 4.22
C ARG A 109 -14.97 4.88 4.31
N GLU A 110 -14.89 6.10 4.84
CA GLU A 110 -16.08 6.95 5.03
C GLU A 110 -16.74 7.30 3.69
N LEU A 111 -15.96 7.54 2.63
CA LEU A 111 -16.50 7.73 1.29
C LEU A 111 -17.23 6.49 0.77
N ALA A 112 -16.68 5.29 1.01
CA ALA A 112 -17.31 4.04 0.58
C ALA A 112 -18.61 3.78 1.34
N VAL A 113 -18.60 3.92 2.67
CA VAL A 113 -19.77 3.76 3.54
C VAL A 113 -20.87 4.76 3.17
N PHE A 114 -20.52 6.04 2.95
CA PHE A 114 -21.48 7.04 2.50
C PHE A 114 -22.00 6.75 1.08
N GLY A 115 -21.16 6.19 0.20
CA GLY A 115 -21.54 5.68 -1.11
C GLY A 115 -22.62 4.62 -1.02
N ILE A 116 -22.46 3.64 -0.13
CA ILE A 116 -23.42 2.54 0.11
C ILE A 116 -24.72 3.07 0.73
N ALA A 117 -24.61 3.92 1.75
CA ALA A 117 -25.76 4.31 2.57
C ALA A 117 -26.63 5.41 1.93
N GLU A 118 -26.01 6.40 1.27
CA GLU A 118 -26.70 7.62 0.86
C GLU A 118 -26.59 7.88 -0.65
N VAL A 119 -25.37 7.89 -1.22
CA VAL A 119 -25.16 8.32 -2.62
C VAL A 119 -25.76 7.33 -3.62
N GLY A 120 -25.45 6.04 -3.45
CA GLY A 120 -25.95 4.97 -4.30
C GLY A 120 -27.48 4.91 -4.30
N PRO A 121 -28.12 4.67 -3.14
CA PRO A 121 -29.59 4.62 -3.05
C PRO A 121 -30.30 5.89 -3.52
N GLY A 122 -29.64 7.05 -3.46
CA GLY A 122 -30.16 8.32 -3.97
C GLY A 122 -30.10 8.46 -5.49
N ASP A 123 -29.16 7.82 -6.18
CA ASP A 123 -28.96 7.96 -7.62
C ASP A 123 -29.99 7.13 -8.43
N PRO A 124 -30.79 7.75 -9.32
CA PRO A 124 -31.72 7.02 -10.17
C PRO A 124 -31.05 6.04 -11.17
N ASN A 125 -29.74 6.19 -11.41
CA ASN A 125 -28.95 5.34 -12.30
C ASN A 125 -28.03 4.37 -11.54
N TYR A 126 -28.20 4.22 -10.22
CA TYR A 126 -27.41 3.30 -9.43
C TYR A 126 -27.57 1.85 -9.92
N ASP A 127 -26.43 1.18 -10.11
CA ASP A 127 -26.39 -0.20 -10.57
C ASP A 127 -25.60 -1.11 -9.62
N ALA A 128 -25.76 -2.41 -9.83
CA ALA A 128 -25.14 -3.44 -9.01
C ALA A 128 -23.60 -3.41 -9.11
N GLU A 129 -23.05 -2.97 -10.25
CA GLU A 129 -21.60 -2.90 -10.39
C GLU A 129 -21.01 -1.79 -9.51
N THR A 130 -21.62 -0.61 -9.51
CA THR A 130 -21.22 0.50 -8.64
C THR A 130 -21.42 0.15 -7.16
N GLU A 131 -22.50 -0.55 -6.82
CA GLU A 131 -22.74 -1.03 -5.45
C GLU A 131 -21.64 -2.01 -4.99
N ALA A 132 -21.24 -2.94 -5.86
CA ALA A 132 -20.16 -3.86 -5.57
C ALA A 132 -18.81 -3.14 -5.38
N GLU A 133 -18.51 -2.12 -6.20
CA GLU A 133 -17.30 -1.32 -6.02
C GLU A 133 -17.29 -0.55 -4.69
N PHE A 134 -18.41 0.01 -4.23
CA PHE A 134 -18.45 0.65 -2.92
C PHE A 134 -18.17 -0.34 -1.78
N ASN A 135 -18.76 -1.55 -1.83
CA ASN A 135 -18.45 -2.61 -0.86
C ASN A 135 -16.98 -3.06 -0.96
N PHE A 136 -16.42 -3.14 -2.17
CA PHE A 136 -15.01 -3.43 -2.37
C PHE A 136 -14.12 -2.37 -1.72
N PHE A 137 -14.39 -1.07 -1.92
CA PHE A 137 -13.60 0.01 -1.33
C PHE A 137 -13.71 0.07 0.20
N GLU A 138 -14.89 -0.21 0.75
CA GLU A 138 -15.05 -0.40 2.19
C GLU A 138 -14.13 -1.53 2.69
N GLY A 139 -14.22 -2.71 2.06
CA GLY A 139 -13.37 -3.85 2.42
C GLY A 139 -11.88 -3.57 2.27
N PHE A 140 -11.49 -2.87 1.21
CA PHE A 140 -10.11 -2.52 0.93
C PHE A 140 -9.55 -1.54 1.98
N SER A 141 -10.36 -0.59 2.46
CA SER A 141 -9.97 0.30 3.55
C SER A 141 -9.70 -0.46 4.86
N TYR A 142 -10.50 -1.48 5.18
CA TYR A 142 -10.26 -2.35 6.33
C TYR A 142 -9.02 -3.22 6.13
N LEU A 143 -8.82 -3.76 4.93
CA LEU A 143 -7.62 -4.52 4.59
C LEU A 143 -6.35 -3.69 4.82
N LEU A 144 -6.30 -2.45 4.30
CA LEU A 144 -5.17 -1.54 4.51
C LEU A 144 -4.99 -1.18 5.99
N SER A 145 -6.09 -0.95 6.73
CA SER A 145 -6.06 -0.70 8.17
C SER A 145 -5.39 -1.85 8.92
N GLY A 146 -5.73 -3.10 8.59
CA GLY A 146 -5.11 -4.29 9.18
C GLY A 146 -3.66 -4.52 8.72
N MET A 147 -3.35 -4.20 7.47
CA MET A 147 -2.01 -4.34 6.88
C MET A 147 -1.00 -3.41 7.53
N TYR A 148 -1.34 -2.13 7.73
CA TYR A 148 -0.38 -1.13 8.19
C TYR A 148 -0.46 -0.81 9.68
N PHE A 149 -1.56 -1.09 10.37
CA PHE A 149 -1.72 -0.70 11.78
C PHE A 149 -2.07 -1.90 12.66
N SER A 150 -1.62 -1.88 13.91
CA SER A 150 -1.96 -2.93 14.89
C SER A 150 -3.37 -2.76 15.46
N ALA A 151 -3.86 -1.53 15.50
CA ALA A 151 -5.25 -1.18 15.72
C ALA A 151 -5.57 0.19 15.10
N LEU A 152 -6.81 0.36 14.64
CA LEU A 152 -7.35 1.66 14.20
C LEU A 152 -8.85 1.75 14.55
N PRO A 153 -9.37 2.96 14.84
CA PRO A 153 -10.81 3.20 14.88
C PRO A 153 -11.47 2.91 13.52
N GLN A 154 -12.63 2.27 13.56
CA GLN A 154 -13.48 2.02 12.37
C GLN A 154 -14.52 3.12 12.12
N GLU A 155 -14.70 4.02 13.08
CA GLU A 155 -15.66 5.13 13.01
C GLU A 155 -15.06 6.36 13.72
N PRO A 156 -15.53 7.60 13.40
CA PRO A 156 -15.01 8.81 14.02
C PRO A 156 -15.13 8.77 15.54
N VAL A 157 -14.02 9.02 16.25
CA VAL A 157 -13.97 9.01 17.73
C VAL A 157 -14.35 7.64 18.33
N GLY A 158 -14.32 6.58 17.52
CA GLY A 158 -14.64 5.22 17.96
C GLY A 158 -13.48 4.55 18.69
N THR A 159 -13.76 3.45 19.39
CA THR A 159 -12.69 2.62 19.99
C THR A 159 -11.84 1.96 18.89
N PRO A 160 -10.50 2.02 18.96
CA PRO A 160 -9.65 1.26 18.06
C PRO A 160 -9.94 -0.25 18.14
N ILE A 161 -10.05 -0.88 16.98
CA ILE A 161 -10.17 -2.33 16.87
C ILE A 161 -8.86 -2.94 16.35
N PRO A 162 -8.48 -4.16 16.79
CA PRO A 162 -7.25 -4.80 16.35
C PRO A 162 -7.22 -5.13 14.85
N SER A 163 -6.02 -5.25 14.28
CA SER A 163 -5.78 -5.63 12.88
C SER A 163 -6.56 -6.88 12.43
N ALA A 164 -6.62 -7.92 13.27
CA ALA A 164 -7.38 -9.13 12.97
C ALA A 164 -8.89 -8.86 12.77
N GLN A 165 -9.47 -7.93 13.53
CA GLN A 165 -10.87 -7.55 13.35
C GLN A 165 -11.05 -6.73 12.06
N HIS A 166 -10.09 -5.87 11.72
CA HIS A 166 -10.07 -5.19 10.41
C HIS A 166 -10.05 -6.19 9.26
N TYR A 167 -9.20 -7.21 9.29
CA TYR A 167 -9.21 -8.26 8.26
C TYR A 167 -10.53 -9.02 8.18
N GLN A 168 -11.17 -9.32 9.31
CA GLN A 168 -12.50 -9.96 9.31
C GLN A 168 -13.57 -9.05 8.69
N ASN A 169 -13.55 -7.75 9.01
CA ASN A 169 -14.44 -6.76 8.42
C ASN A 169 -14.21 -6.64 6.89
N ALA A 170 -12.94 -6.67 6.47
CA ALA A 170 -12.57 -6.69 5.05
C ALA A 170 -13.19 -7.90 4.33
N VAL A 171 -13.06 -9.10 4.90
CA VAL A 171 -13.67 -10.32 4.33
C VAL A 171 -15.18 -10.18 4.19
N VAL A 172 -15.88 -9.63 5.20
CA VAL A 172 -17.33 -9.41 5.14
C VAL A 172 -17.72 -8.47 4.01
N ALA A 173 -17.02 -7.34 3.86
CA ALA A 173 -17.29 -6.37 2.81
C ALA A 173 -16.97 -6.93 1.41
N PHE A 174 -15.87 -7.68 1.25
CA PHE A 174 -15.57 -8.37 0.00
C PHE A 174 -16.60 -9.45 -0.33
N ASP A 175 -17.12 -10.17 0.66
CA ASP A 175 -18.20 -11.14 0.44
C ASP A 175 -19.49 -10.45 -0.03
N ALA A 176 -19.80 -9.25 0.47
CA ALA A 176 -20.90 -8.44 -0.03
C ALA A 176 -20.67 -8.03 -1.49
N ALA A 177 -19.49 -7.50 -1.83
CA ALA A 177 -19.13 -7.14 -3.20
C ALA A 177 -19.23 -8.34 -4.17
N ILE A 178 -18.67 -9.49 -3.78
CA ILE A 178 -18.69 -10.74 -4.57
C ILE A 178 -20.13 -11.23 -4.78
N ALA A 179 -20.99 -11.14 -3.77
CA ALA A 179 -22.38 -11.57 -3.86
C ALA A 179 -23.19 -10.72 -4.85
N ILE A 180 -22.81 -9.46 -5.04
CA ILE A 180 -23.45 -8.51 -5.96
C ILE A 180 -22.87 -8.65 -7.38
N ASN A 181 -21.54 -8.58 -7.50
CA ASN A 181 -20.82 -8.68 -8.77
C ASN A 181 -19.46 -9.34 -8.57
N ALA A 182 -19.34 -10.63 -8.87
CA ALA A 182 -18.09 -11.36 -8.68
C ALA A 182 -17.00 -10.91 -9.68
N LYS A 183 -15.88 -10.39 -9.15
CA LYS A 183 -14.66 -10.06 -9.91
C LYS A 183 -13.43 -10.75 -9.33
N ALA A 184 -12.40 -10.98 -10.16
CA ALA A 184 -11.20 -11.70 -9.76
C ALA A 184 -10.45 -10.99 -8.62
N GLU A 185 -10.31 -9.67 -8.73
CA GLU A 185 -9.71 -8.79 -7.73
C GLU A 185 -10.42 -8.82 -6.37
N TYR A 186 -11.75 -9.02 -6.32
CA TYR A 186 -12.49 -9.08 -5.05
C TYR A 186 -12.16 -10.38 -4.32
N TYR A 187 -12.07 -11.49 -5.07
CA TYR A 187 -11.61 -12.76 -4.54
C TYR A 187 -10.15 -12.69 -4.11
N LEU A 188 -9.27 -12.00 -4.84
CA LEU A 188 -7.88 -11.84 -4.41
C LEU A 188 -7.79 -11.00 -3.13
N ALA A 189 -8.52 -9.90 -3.02
CA ALA A 189 -8.53 -9.08 -1.81
C ALA A 189 -9.04 -9.89 -0.59
N LYS A 190 -10.05 -10.73 -0.79
CA LYS A 190 -10.50 -11.71 0.21
C LYS A 190 -9.43 -12.75 0.54
N ALA A 191 -8.70 -13.25 -0.46
CA ALA A 191 -7.60 -14.19 -0.27
C ALA A 191 -6.49 -13.57 0.59
N ARG A 192 -6.09 -12.31 0.29
CA ARG A 192 -5.09 -11.55 1.07
C ARG A 192 -5.53 -11.32 2.52
N ALA A 193 -6.79 -10.94 2.74
CA ALA A 193 -7.32 -10.78 4.10
C ALA A 193 -7.28 -12.11 4.89
N ASN A 194 -7.64 -13.23 4.26
CA ASN A 194 -7.55 -14.56 4.89
C ASN A 194 -6.10 -15.02 5.07
N TYR A 195 -5.21 -14.69 4.14
CA TYR A 195 -3.78 -14.96 4.24
C TYR A 195 -3.21 -14.33 5.51
N TYR A 196 -3.43 -13.02 5.73
CA TYR A 196 -2.94 -12.35 6.94
C TYR A 196 -3.68 -12.74 8.23
N LEU A 197 -4.84 -13.40 8.14
CA LEU A 197 -5.50 -14.05 9.29
C LEU A 197 -4.94 -15.43 9.61
N GLY A 198 -4.07 -16.00 8.76
CA GLY A 198 -3.64 -17.40 8.85
C GLY A 198 -4.73 -18.40 8.45
N ASN A 199 -5.82 -17.94 7.84
CA ASN A 199 -6.94 -18.77 7.39
C ASN A 199 -6.60 -19.46 6.05
N LYS A 200 -5.67 -20.42 6.10
CA LYS A 200 -5.12 -21.11 4.91
C LYS A 200 -6.20 -21.66 3.97
N SER A 201 -7.19 -22.37 4.52
CA SER A 201 -8.25 -23.00 3.71
C SER A 201 -9.06 -21.97 2.93
N GLU A 202 -9.49 -20.89 3.59
CA GLU A 202 -10.28 -19.82 3.02
C GLU A 202 -9.47 -19.00 2.00
N ALA A 203 -8.18 -18.75 2.27
CA ALA A 203 -7.27 -18.08 1.36
C ALA A 203 -7.07 -18.89 0.06
N ILE A 204 -6.87 -20.21 0.15
CA ILE A 204 -6.77 -21.11 -1.01
C ILE A 204 -8.06 -21.07 -1.84
N VAL A 205 -9.22 -21.16 -1.20
CA VAL A 205 -10.52 -21.13 -1.90
C VAL A 205 -10.69 -19.82 -2.65
N ALA A 206 -10.39 -18.68 -2.01
CA ALA A 206 -10.52 -17.37 -2.63
C ALA A 206 -9.48 -17.15 -3.76
N ALA A 207 -8.23 -17.56 -3.57
CA ALA A 207 -7.18 -17.46 -4.60
C ALA A 207 -7.54 -18.29 -5.85
N ASN A 208 -8.03 -19.53 -5.67
CA ASN A 208 -8.51 -20.35 -6.79
C ASN A 208 -9.73 -19.74 -7.48
N ALA A 209 -10.65 -19.12 -6.72
CA ALA A 209 -11.81 -18.45 -7.29
C ALA A 209 -11.41 -17.22 -8.14
N ALA A 210 -10.42 -16.45 -7.70
CA ALA A 210 -9.85 -15.34 -8.48
C ALA A 210 -9.29 -15.84 -9.82
N LEU A 211 -8.40 -16.84 -9.78
CA LEU A 211 -7.76 -17.42 -10.95
C LEU A 211 -8.74 -18.16 -11.89
N ALA A 212 -9.88 -18.62 -11.37
CA ALA A 212 -10.92 -19.23 -12.19
C ALA A 212 -11.70 -18.19 -13.04
N ILE A 213 -11.73 -16.93 -12.61
CA ILE A 213 -12.35 -15.83 -13.35
C ILE A 213 -11.37 -15.28 -14.38
N ASP A 214 -10.16 -14.91 -13.93
CA ASP A 214 -9.09 -14.39 -14.78
C ASP A 214 -7.73 -14.81 -14.20
N THR A 215 -6.87 -15.39 -15.02
CA THR A 215 -5.52 -15.81 -14.61
C THR A 215 -4.47 -14.71 -14.77
N ALA A 216 -4.83 -13.57 -15.35
CA ALA A 216 -3.92 -12.48 -15.69
C ALA A 216 -4.42 -11.09 -15.28
N PHE A 217 -5.47 -11.00 -14.44
CA PHE A 217 -5.99 -9.73 -13.97
C PHE A 217 -4.90 -8.90 -13.28
N ASP A 218 -5.09 -7.59 -13.36
CA ASP A 218 -4.24 -6.57 -12.79
C ASP A 218 -5.12 -5.37 -12.46
N ARG A 219 -5.31 -5.10 -11.18
CA ARG A 219 -6.04 -3.93 -10.70
C ARG A 219 -5.04 -2.89 -10.23
N THR A 220 -5.20 -1.71 -10.80
CA THR A 220 -4.27 -0.60 -10.69
C THR A 220 -4.91 0.63 -10.07
N VAL A 221 -4.07 1.43 -9.42
CA VAL A 221 -4.37 2.79 -9.03
C VAL A 221 -3.87 3.70 -10.13
N LEU A 222 -4.74 4.60 -10.61
CA LEU A 222 -4.40 5.56 -11.66
C LEU A 222 -4.09 6.93 -11.05
N PHE A 223 -3.18 7.64 -11.70
CA PHE A 223 -2.72 8.97 -11.32
C PHE A 223 -2.92 9.93 -12.50
N ASP A 224 -3.21 11.20 -12.20
CA ASP A 224 -3.46 12.25 -13.18
C ASP A 224 -2.39 13.32 -12.98
N GLU A 225 -1.33 13.27 -13.78
CA GLU A 225 -0.21 14.22 -13.66
C GLU A 225 -0.65 15.67 -13.95
N SER A 226 -1.63 15.82 -14.84
CA SER A 226 -2.14 17.14 -15.24
C SER A 226 -2.99 17.84 -14.19
N ASN A 227 -3.80 17.10 -13.42
CA ASN A 227 -4.79 17.65 -12.48
C ASN A 227 -4.64 17.13 -11.03
N GLY A 228 -3.70 16.22 -10.80
CA GLY A 228 -3.45 15.52 -9.56
C GLY A 228 -4.51 14.45 -9.22
N PRO A 229 -4.19 13.53 -8.29
CA PRO A 229 -2.87 13.35 -7.70
C PRO A 229 -1.88 12.75 -8.70
N SER A 230 -0.62 13.21 -8.64
CA SER A 230 0.53 12.59 -9.30
C SER A 230 1.06 11.42 -8.46
N ASN A 231 1.84 10.54 -9.07
CA ASN A 231 2.45 9.40 -8.39
C ASN A 231 3.74 9.84 -7.67
N THR A 232 3.64 10.06 -6.36
CA THR A 232 4.79 10.48 -5.52
C THR A 232 5.94 9.48 -5.54
N PHE A 233 5.69 8.19 -5.79
CA PHE A 233 6.76 7.19 -5.83
C PHE A 233 7.49 7.17 -7.19
N GLU A 234 6.82 7.58 -8.28
CA GLU A 234 7.50 7.82 -9.56
C GLU A 234 8.47 9.00 -9.47
N ASP A 235 8.06 10.08 -8.79
CA ASP A 235 8.94 11.20 -8.44
C ASP A 235 10.21 10.73 -7.71
N ALA A 236 10.04 9.81 -6.75
CA ALA A 236 11.13 9.27 -5.94
C ALA A 236 12.10 8.38 -6.72
N LEU A 237 11.59 7.65 -7.72
CA LEU A 237 12.33 6.64 -8.47
C LEU A 237 12.86 7.11 -9.82
N TYR A 238 12.30 8.14 -10.46
CA TYR A 238 12.66 8.49 -11.84
C TYR A 238 12.63 9.99 -12.17
N GLU A 239 11.57 10.72 -11.81
CA GLU A 239 11.33 12.05 -12.41
C GLU A 239 12.31 13.14 -11.95
N ARG A 240 12.99 12.91 -10.82
CA ARG A 240 13.93 13.88 -10.25
C ARG A 240 15.34 13.83 -10.86
N ALA A 241 15.46 13.19 -12.02
CA ALA A 241 16.61 13.20 -12.91
C ALA A 241 17.90 12.69 -12.26
N THR A 242 18.84 13.58 -11.89
CA THR A 242 20.10 13.14 -11.25
C THR A 242 19.95 12.88 -9.75
N PHE A 243 18.79 13.16 -9.16
CA PHE A 243 18.50 12.82 -7.78
C PHE A 243 17.84 11.44 -7.74
N ASP A 244 18.61 10.47 -7.28
CA ASP A 244 18.16 9.10 -7.05
C ASP A 244 17.84 9.01 -5.56
N ASP A 245 16.62 9.40 -5.20
CA ASP A 245 16.25 9.55 -3.79
C ASP A 245 16.25 8.21 -3.08
N LEU A 246 15.79 7.17 -3.77
CA LEU A 246 15.63 5.81 -3.27
C LEU A 246 16.42 4.83 -4.13
N GLN A 247 17.42 4.17 -3.54
CA GLN A 247 18.23 3.20 -4.27
C GLN A 247 17.87 1.77 -3.85
N PRO A 248 17.62 0.86 -4.79
CA PRO A 248 17.30 -0.51 -4.45
C PRO A 248 18.52 -1.24 -3.86
N LEU A 249 18.26 -2.35 -3.17
CA LEU A 249 19.33 -3.33 -2.93
C LEU A 249 19.87 -3.86 -4.27
N PRO A 250 21.18 -4.19 -4.37
CA PRO A 250 21.74 -4.79 -5.59
C PRO A 250 21.07 -6.10 -6.02
N THR A 251 20.37 -6.78 -5.11
CA THR A 251 19.58 -7.98 -5.43
C THR A 251 18.29 -7.68 -6.19
N LEU A 252 17.86 -6.41 -6.20
CA LEU A 252 16.61 -5.90 -6.74
C LEU A 252 16.82 -4.86 -7.84
N ASP A 253 18.07 -4.42 -8.09
CA ASP A 253 18.38 -3.34 -9.04
C ASP A 253 17.76 -3.58 -10.44
N PHE A 254 17.78 -4.81 -10.95
CA PHE A 254 17.15 -5.15 -12.24
C PHE A 254 15.63 -4.88 -12.35
N LEU A 255 14.95 -4.57 -11.25
CA LEU A 255 13.52 -4.24 -11.20
C LEU A 255 13.25 -2.74 -11.07
N ASP A 256 14.30 -1.93 -10.95
CA ASP A 256 14.22 -0.51 -10.66
C ASP A 256 14.67 0.34 -11.87
N PRO A 257 14.04 1.49 -12.13
CA PRO A 257 12.80 1.97 -11.51
C PRO A 257 11.54 1.27 -12.05
N LYS A 258 10.69 0.83 -11.13
CA LYS A 258 9.41 0.20 -11.49
C LYS A 258 8.42 1.21 -12.07
N TYR A 259 8.38 2.40 -11.49
CA TYR A 259 7.58 3.53 -11.97
C TYR A 259 8.50 4.49 -12.72
N SER A 260 8.12 4.82 -13.94
CA SER A 260 8.90 5.65 -14.85
C SER A 260 7.98 6.31 -15.84
N PHE A 261 8.44 7.44 -16.39
CA PHE A 261 7.63 8.35 -17.18
C PHE A 261 6.79 7.63 -18.25
N LEU A 262 5.48 7.81 -18.14
CA LEU A 262 4.51 7.35 -19.13
C LEU A 262 4.24 8.44 -20.17
N ASP A 263 3.48 9.47 -19.80
CA ASP A 263 3.21 10.62 -20.65
C ASP A 263 2.84 11.87 -19.82
N PRO A 264 2.80 13.08 -20.43
CA PRO A 264 2.57 14.32 -19.68
C PRO A 264 1.20 14.48 -18.99
N ASN A 265 0.27 13.54 -19.15
CA ASN A 265 -1.07 13.61 -18.57
C ASN A 265 -1.34 12.50 -17.55
N GLU A 266 -0.58 11.40 -17.61
CA GLU A 266 -0.79 10.21 -16.80
C GLU A 266 0.56 9.71 -16.28
N ASP A 267 0.64 9.52 -14.97
CA ASP A 267 1.79 8.89 -14.31
C ASP A 267 1.66 7.37 -14.30
N ALA A 268 2.77 6.68 -14.07
CA ALA A 268 2.81 5.23 -13.95
C ALA A 268 1.81 4.75 -12.88
N PRO A 269 0.92 3.78 -13.20
CA PRO A 269 -0.05 3.29 -12.24
C PRO A 269 0.60 2.40 -11.18
N VAL A 270 0.02 2.37 -9.98
CA VAL A 270 0.43 1.43 -8.93
C VAL A 270 -0.40 0.16 -9.02
N HIS A 271 0.27 -0.98 -9.19
CA HIS A 271 -0.36 -2.30 -9.20
C HIS A 271 -0.58 -2.78 -7.76
N TYR A 272 -1.82 -3.08 -7.37
CA TYR A 272 -2.11 -3.39 -5.96
C TYR A 272 -2.88 -4.67 -5.71
N LEU A 273 -3.52 -5.23 -6.73
CA LEU A 273 -4.16 -6.55 -6.71
C LEU A 273 -3.97 -7.21 -8.07
N LYS A 274 -3.01 -8.13 -8.16
CA LYS A 274 -2.63 -8.82 -9.40
C LYS A 274 -2.54 -10.32 -9.20
N ALA A 275 -2.86 -11.08 -10.26
CA ALA A 275 -3.01 -12.53 -10.22
C ALA A 275 -1.79 -13.30 -9.65
N GLU A 276 -0.60 -12.71 -9.73
CA GLU A 276 0.64 -13.22 -9.16
C GLU A 276 0.52 -13.55 -7.67
N GLU A 277 -0.21 -12.74 -6.90
CA GLU A 277 -0.39 -12.99 -5.46
C GLU A 277 -1.20 -14.26 -5.20
N ALA A 278 -2.20 -14.57 -6.03
CA ALA A 278 -2.95 -15.81 -5.89
C ALA A 278 -2.04 -17.03 -6.07
N TYR A 279 -1.13 -17.01 -7.05
CA TYR A 279 -0.16 -18.08 -7.23
C TYR A 279 0.82 -18.20 -6.06
N LEU A 280 1.28 -17.07 -5.51
CA LEU A 280 2.18 -17.06 -4.35
C LEU A 280 1.50 -17.58 -3.08
N ILE A 281 0.25 -17.19 -2.81
CA ILE A 281 -0.56 -17.74 -1.71
C ILE A 281 -0.72 -19.26 -1.86
N LEU A 282 -1.05 -19.73 -3.07
CA LEU A 282 -1.21 -21.15 -3.34
C LEU A 282 0.11 -21.94 -3.24
N ALA A 283 1.23 -21.32 -3.62
CA ALA A 283 2.56 -21.92 -3.49
C ALA A 283 2.97 -22.06 -2.01
N GLU A 284 2.78 -21.01 -1.19
CA GLU A 284 3.06 -21.06 0.24
C GLU A 284 2.20 -22.12 0.94
N ALA A 285 0.90 -22.13 0.63
CA ALA A 285 -0.02 -23.12 1.17
C ALA A 285 0.46 -24.56 0.84
N ALA A 286 0.86 -24.80 -0.40
CA ALA A 286 1.38 -26.10 -0.82
C ALA A 286 2.68 -26.48 -0.10
N LEU A 287 3.60 -25.53 0.12
CA LEU A 287 4.82 -25.79 0.91
C LEU A 287 4.49 -26.17 2.36
N SER A 288 3.57 -25.43 3.00
CA SER A 288 3.14 -25.74 4.38
C SER A 288 2.48 -27.13 4.52
N ASP A 289 1.92 -27.66 3.42
CA ASP A 289 1.33 -29.00 3.35
C ASP A 289 2.34 -30.09 2.90
N ASN A 290 3.61 -29.74 2.68
CA ASN A 290 4.66 -30.59 2.10
C ASN A 290 4.29 -31.12 0.70
N ASP A 291 3.55 -30.33 -0.08
CA ASP A 291 3.20 -30.62 -1.48
C ASP A 291 4.09 -29.81 -2.44
N ILE A 292 5.34 -30.26 -2.58
CA ILE A 292 6.30 -29.62 -3.47
C ILE A 292 5.86 -29.65 -4.95
N VAL A 293 5.04 -30.63 -5.35
CA VAL A 293 4.56 -30.73 -6.73
C VAL A 293 3.58 -29.61 -7.03
N ALA A 294 2.62 -29.35 -6.13
CA ALA A 294 1.71 -28.23 -6.26
C ALA A 294 2.43 -26.88 -6.14
N ALA A 295 3.38 -26.74 -5.22
CA ALA A 295 4.15 -25.50 -5.05
C ALA A 295 4.89 -25.13 -6.35
N ARG A 296 5.61 -26.09 -6.95
CA ARG A 296 6.33 -25.88 -8.22
C ARG A 296 5.38 -25.60 -9.39
N ALA A 297 4.20 -26.22 -9.43
CA ALA A 297 3.21 -25.96 -10.46
C ALA A 297 2.69 -24.51 -10.39
N ASN A 298 2.39 -24.02 -9.18
CA ASN A 298 1.96 -22.64 -8.95
C ASN A 298 3.06 -21.63 -9.33
N LEU A 299 4.32 -21.88 -8.93
CA LEU A 299 5.45 -21.02 -9.30
C LEU A 299 5.75 -21.04 -10.81
N THR A 300 5.56 -22.18 -11.48
CA THR A 300 5.68 -22.24 -12.94
C THR A 300 4.60 -21.40 -13.61
N ALA A 301 3.35 -21.46 -13.11
CA ALA A 301 2.26 -20.63 -13.62
C ALA A 301 2.52 -19.13 -13.37
N LEU A 302 3.06 -18.78 -12.19
CA LEU A 302 3.51 -17.43 -11.86
C LEU A 302 4.55 -16.91 -12.85
N VAL A 303 5.64 -17.64 -13.08
CA VAL A 303 6.70 -17.20 -14.02
C VAL A 303 6.15 -17.05 -15.43
N ASN A 304 5.31 -17.98 -15.89
CA ASN A 304 4.64 -17.85 -17.19
C ASN A 304 3.77 -16.60 -17.29
N LEU A 305 3.11 -16.17 -16.20
CA LEU A 305 2.35 -14.93 -16.18
C LEU A 305 3.28 -13.71 -16.20
N VAL A 306 4.32 -13.71 -15.37
CA VAL A 306 5.33 -12.64 -15.32
C VAL A 306 5.96 -12.40 -16.70
N ASP A 307 6.27 -13.46 -17.44
CA ASP A 307 6.81 -13.38 -18.81
C ASP A 307 5.87 -12.70 -19.82
N THR A 308 4.59 -12.52 -19.48
CA THR A 308 3.61 -11.81 -20.32
C THR A 308 3.36 -10.35 -19.90
N ARG A 309 3.90 -9.94 -18.75
CA ARG A 309 3.73 -8.59 -18.22
C ARG A 309 4.55 -7.57 -19.01
N GLU A 310 4.14 -6.30 -18.91
CA GLU A 310 4.83 -5.20 -19.58
C GLU A 310 6.25 -5.05 -19.02
N VAL A 311 7.19 -4.85 -19.96
CA VAL A 311 8.56 -4.42 -19.70
C VAL A 311 8.75 -3.12 -20.47
N ARG A 312 9.08 -2.05 -19.75
CA ARG A 312 9.28 -0.72 -20.30
C ARG A 312 10.76 -0.49 -20.61
N THR A 313 11.03 0.10 -21.76
CA THR A 313 12.36 0.57 -22.13
C THR A 313 12.48 2.04 -21.77
N ILE A 314 13.41 2.39 -20.88
CA ILE A 314 13.65 3.77 -20.43
C ILE A 314 15.11 4.15 -20.62
N ASP A 315 15.39 5.44 -20.79
CA ASP A 315 16.76 5.97 -20.71
C ASP A 315 17.05 6.30 -19.25
N ASP A 316 18.02 5.58 -18.69
CA ASP A 316 18.41 5.66 -17.29
C ASP A 316 19.87 6.10 -17.13
N SER A 317 20.48 6.62 -18.21
CA SER A 317 21.89 7.03 -18.21
C SER A 317 22.23 8.24 -17.35
N ILE A 318 21.20 8.90 -16.83
CA ILE A 318 21.35 10.06 -15.93
C ILE A 318 21.46 9.65 -14.46
N GLU A 319 21.00 8.46 -14.09
CA GLU A 319 21.10 7.92 -12.73
C GLU A 319 22.46 7.26 -12.51
N GLN A 320 23.32 7.91 -11.73
CA GLN A 320 24.73 7.49 -11.54
C GLN A 320 24.99 6.70 -10.26
N ARG A 321 23.94 6.40 -9.47
CA ARG A 321 24.04 5.77 -8.14
C ARG A 321 25.14 6.37 -7.24
N SER A 322 25.38 7.68 -7.34
CA SER A 322 26.51 8.43 -6.78
C SER A 322 26.16 9.34 -5.59
N GLN A 323 24.92 9.30 -5.12
CA GLN A 323 24.28 10.34 -4.32
C GLN A 323 24.76 10.40 -2.85
N VAL A 324 25.22 9.27 -2.30
CA VAL A 324 25.86 9.21 -0.97
C VAL A 324 27.37 9.31 -1.12
N ASP A 325 27.97 8.29 -1.74
CA ASP A 325 29.39 8.19 -2.02
C ASP A 325 29.57 7.70 -3.47
N GLU A 326 30.28 8.45 -4.30
CA GLU A 326 30.51 8.10 -5.71
C GLU A 326 31.18 6.72 -5.83
N GLY A 327 30.57 5.81 -6.61
CA GLY A 327 31.05 4.45 -6.81
C GLY A 327 30.80 3.48 -5.64
N SER A 328 30.03 3.90 -4.62
CA SER A 328 29.69 3.03 -3.48
C SER A 328 28.65 1.96 -3.82
N ARG A 329 27.90 2.13 -4.92
CA ARG A 329 26.86 1.20 -5.37
C ARG A 329 27.18 0.63 -6.77
N PRO A 330 26.74 -0.61 -7.05
CA PRO A 330 26.95 -1.23 -8.35
C PRO A 330 25.98 -0.66 -9.40
N ASP A 331 26.49 -0.43 -10.60
CA ASP A 331 25.76 0.19 -11.73
C ASP A 331 26.10 -0.48 -13.08
N ASN A 332 26.67 -1.69 -13.05
CA ASN A 332 27.16 -2.40 -14.23
C ASN A 332 26.62 -3.84 -14.32
N ALA A 333 26.34 -4.31 -15.54
CA ALA A 333 25.80 -5.65 -15.79
C ALA A 333 26.74 -6.81 -15.40
N ASP A 334 28.06 -6.58 -15.31
CA ASP A 334 29.04 -7.62 -14.95
C ASP A 334 29.11 -7.88 -13.43
N ILE A 335 28.33 -7.16 -12.62
CA ILE A 335 28.35 -7.30 -11.15
C ILE A 335 27.74 -8.62 -10.70
N ILE A 336 28.45 -9.28 -9.77
CA ILE A 336 28.01 -10.49 -9.09
C ILE A 336 27.50 -10.11 -7.70
N VAL A 337 26.20 -10.29 -7.48
CA VAL A 337 25.52 -9.98 -6.23
C VAL A 337 25.20 -11.26 -5.47
N ASN A 338 25.75 -11.43 -4.27
CA ASN A 338 25.55 -12.65 -3.46
C ASN A 338 25.83 -13.95 -4.26
N GLY A 339 26.80 -13.92 -5.18
CA GLY A 339 27.14 -15.04 -6.05
C GLY A 339 26.25 -15.23 -7.28
N ARG A 340 25.30 -14.32 -7.55
CA ARG A 340 24.36 -14.35 -8.68
C ARG A 340 24.68 -13.24 -9.69
N THR A 341 24.56 -13.55 -10.96
CA THR A 341 24.78 -12.60 -12.08
C THR A 341 23.45 -12.04 -12.59
N GLY A 342 23.49 -10.87 -13.24
CA GLY A 342 22.32 -10.32 -13.94
C GLY A 342 21.26 -9.67 -13.03
N LEU A 343 21.63 -9.36 -11.78
CA LEU A 343 20.76 -8.64 -10.84
C LEU A 343 20.97 -7.12 -10.85
N VAL A 344 22.03 -6.66 -11.51
CA VAL A 344 22.36 -5.23 -11.70
C VAL A 344 22.37 -4.92 -13.19
N LEU A 345 21.77 -3.80 -13.58
CA LEU A 345 21.76 -3.34 -14.97
C LEU A 345 22.93 -2.39 -15.24
N ASP A 346 23.36 -2.29 -16.51
CA ASP A 346 24.31 -1.26 -16.91
C ASP A 346 23.58 0.07 -17.10
N ARG A 347 23.56 0.88 -16.05
CA ARG A 347 22.86 2.17 -16.00
C ARG A 347 23.45 3.16 -17.01
N GLN A 348 24.74 3.06 -17.32
CA GLN A 348 25.43 3.96 -18.23
C GLN A 348 25.25 3.59 -19.71
N SER A 349 24.58 2.48 -20.01
CA SER A 349 24.38 1.98 -21.38
C SER A 349 23.31 2.76 -22.19
N GLY A 350 22.57 3.66 -21.54
CA GLY A 350 21.45 4.40 -22.13
C GLY A 350 20.13 3.71 -21.84
N GLN A 351 19.61 2.97 -22.83
CA GLN A 351 18.31 2.31 -22.70
C GLN A 351 18.41 0.98 -21.95
N VAL A 352 17.61 0.87 -20.89
CA VAL A 352 17.45 -0.36 -20.09
C VAL A 352 16.00 -0.85 -20.14
N ASN A 353 15.80 -2.15 -19.94
CA ASN A 353 14.48 -2.79 -19.93
C ASN A 353 14.13 -3.17 -18.50
N ILE A 354 13.04 -2.62 -17.97
CA ILE A 354 12.60 -2.83 -16.59
C ILE A 354 11.14 -3.26 -16.58
N ALA A 355 10.79 -4.21 -15.71
CA ALA A 355 9.42 -4.66 -15.57
C ALA A 355 8.57 -3.59 -14.87
N SER A 356 7.50 -3.12 -15.53
CA SER A 356 6.60 -2.12 -14.96
C SER A 356 5.53 -2.74 -14.04
N VAL A 357 5.12 -3.99 -14.32
CA VAL A 357 4.09 -4.69 -13.53
C VAL A 357 4.70 -5.68 -12.54
N SER A 358 5.35 -6.74 -13.05
CA SER A 358 5.97 -7.80 -12.25
C SER A 358 7.24 -8.25 -12.94
N GLY A 359 8.32 -8.41 -12.17
CA GLY A 359 9.55 -9.05 -12.62
C GLY A 359 10.05 -10.01 -11.55
N THR A 360 10.86 -10.99 -11.95
CA THR A 360 11.50 -11.90 -11.01
C THR A 360 12.79 -12.47 -11.58
N SER A 361 13.72 -12.78 -10.69
CA SER A 361 14.94 -13.52 -10.97
C SER A 361 14.76 -15.04 -10.83
N LEU A 362 13.56 -15.51 -10.46
CA LEU A 362 13.21 -16.93 -10.35
C LEU A 362 13.24 -17.59 -11.73
N THR A 363 14.01 -18.67 -11.86
CA THR A 363 14.12 -19.43 -13.11
C THR A 363 13.38 -20.76 -13.06
N THR A 364 13.12 -21.37 -14.23
CA THR A 364 12.58 -22.73 -14.30
C THR A 364 13.49 -23.77 -13.63
N ASP A 365 14.81 -23.57 -13.68
CA ASP A 365 15.78 -24.45 -13.03
C ASP A 365 15.71 -24.33 -11.50
N ASP A 366 15.54 -23.11 -10.97
CA ASP A 366 15.30 -22.89 -9.54
C ASP A 366 14.02 -23.61 -9.09
N ILE A 367 12.92 -23.48 -9.84
CA ILE A 367 11.65 -24.16 -9.54
C ILE A 367 11.83 -25.68 -9.58
N ALA A 368 12.54 -26.22 -10.57
CA ALA A 368 12.80 -27.65 -10.68
C ALA A 368 13.66 -28.19 -9.52
N ALA A 369 14.58 -27.37 -9.00
CA ALA A 369 15.47 -27.70 -7.90
C ALA A 369 14.84 -27.50 -6.51
N MET A 370 13.86 -26.59 -6.38
CA MET A 370 13.19 -26.21 -5.13
C MET A 370 12.66 -27.42 -4.34
N GLN A 371 12.92 -27.48 -3.03
CA GLN A 371 12.39 -28.52 -2.14
C GLN A 371 11.35 -27.93 -1.17
N ASP A 372 10.64 -28.81 -0.46
CA ASP A 372 9.74 -28.48 0.65
C ASP A 372 10.52 -28.28 1.97
N ASP A 373 11.46 -27.35 1.95
CA ASP A 373 12.29 -26.99 3.10
C ASP A 373 12.40 -25.46 3.25
N ASP A 374 13.12 -25.02 4.29
CA ASP A 374 13.34 -23.59 4.55
C ASP A 374 13.99 -22.88 3.38
N ALA A 375 14.85 -23.55 2.59
CA ALA A 375 15.45 -22.95 1.40
C ALA A 375 14.41 -22.73 0.28
N GLY A 376 13.47 -23.68 0.11
CA GLY A 376 12.33 -23.50 -0.77
C GLY A 376 11.41 -22.36 -0.34
N LEU A 377 11.13 -22.23 0.97
CA LEU A 377 10.33 -21.13 1.48
C LEU A 377 11.05 -19.78 1.35
N SER A 378 12.36 -19.71 1.60
CA SER A 378 13.17 -18.50 1.36
C SER A 378 13.14 -18.09 -0.12
N LEU A 379 13.18 -19.06 -1.04
CA LEU A 379 13.05 -18.81 -2.48
C LEU A 379 11.68 -18.21 -2.82
N LEU A 380 10.60 -18.71 -2.20
CA LEU A 380 9.26 -18.16 -2.37
C LEU A 380 9.19 -16.71 -1.87
N TYR A 381 9.72 -16.41 -0.69
CA TYR A 381 9.71 -15.06 -0.13
C TYR A 381 10.57 -14.06 -0.92
N ARG A 382 11.71 -14.51 -1.45
CA ARG A 382 12.49 -13.70 -2.40
C ARG A 382 11.68 -13.39 -3.66
N THR A 383 11.01 -14.40 -4.22
CA THR A 383 10.15 -14.22 -5.40
C THR A 383 9.01 -13.25 -5.11
N ARG A 384 8.39 -13.35 -3.92
CA ARG A 384 7.35 -12.44 -3.45
C ARG A 384 7.86 -11.00 -3.34
N GLN A 385 9.05 -10.79 -2.76
CA GLN A 385 9.70 -9.48 -2.68
C GLN A 385 9.94 -8.88 -4.07
N GLU A 386 10.50 -9.66 -5.00
CA GLU A 386 10.78 -9.20 -6.36
C GLU A 386 9.49 -8.85 -7.13
N VAL A 387 8.48 -9.72 -7.07
CA VAL A 387 7.20 -9.49 -7.76
C VAL A 387 6.49 -8.23 -7.24
N PHE A 388 6.56 -7.97 -5.93
CA PHE A 388 5.86 -6.87 -5.26
C PHE A 388 6.76 -5.70 -4.83
N ILE A 389 7.96 -5.59 -5.40
CA ILE A 389 8.81 -4.42 -5.15
C ILE A 389 8.05 -3.15 -5.51
N ALA A 390 8.18 -2.10 -4.70
CA ALA A 390 7.46 -0.84 -4.90
C ALA A 390 5.92 -0.98 -4.92
N GLU A 391 5.35 -1.97 -4.20
CA GLU A 391 3.90 -2.13 -4.01
C GLU A 391 3.48 -2.14 -2.52
N GLY A 392 4.42 -1.91 -1.60
CA GLY A 392 4.18 -1.71 -0.18
C GLY A 392 3.89 -2.97 0.63
N LEU A 393 3.98 -4.15 0.00
CA LEU A 393 3.75 -5.43 0.67
C LEU A 393 4.95 -5.89 1.52
N ARG A 394 6.17 -5.46 1.20
CA ARG A 394 7.37 -5.92 1.92
C ARG A 394 7.34 -5.52 3.40
N PHE A 395 6.90 -4.30 3.69
CA PHE A 395 6.68 -3.81 5.05
C PHE A 395 5.72 -4.70 5.86
N VAL A 396 4.65 -5.15 5.19
CA VAL A 396 3.61 -5.99 5.81
C VAL A 396 4.13 -7.41 5.99
N ASP A 397 4.87 -7.95 5.03
CA ASP A 397 5.51 -9.27 5.10
C ASP A 397 6.58 -9.32 6.20
N MET A 398 7.20 -8.18 6.54
CA MET A 398 8.09 -8.03 7.70
C MET A 398 7.35 -7.98 9.05
N GLY A 399 6.02 -7.95 9.05
CA GLY A 399 5.19 -7.90 10.26
C GLY A 399 5.22 -6.55 10.99
N VAL A 400 5.73 -5.49 10.35
CA VAL A 400 5.82 -4.15 10.95
C VAL A 400 4.45 -3.46 10.90
N LYS A 401 4.11 -2.72 11.96
CA LYS A 401 2.89 -1.88 12.02
C LYS A 401 3.22 -0.47 12.48
N LEU A 402 2.60 0.48 11.80
CA LEU A 402 2.54 1.91 12.10
C LEU A 402 1.72 2.19 13.37
N VAL A 403 1.71 3.47 13.77
CA VAL A 403 1.06 3.97 14.97
C VAL A 403 -0.08 4.93 14.66
N ILE A 404 -1.07 4.95 15.55
CA ILE A 404 -2.12 5.97 15.60
C ILE A 404 -1.47 7.33 15.83
N ASP A 405 -1.90 8.33 15.07
CA ASP A 405 -1.34 9.67 15.14
C ASP A 405 -1.75 10.43 16.41
N GLU A 406 -0.90 11.37 16.83
CA GLU A 406 -1.11 12.17 18.04
C GLU A 406 -2.46 12.92 18.02
N ASN A 407 -2.95 13.40 16.87
CA ASN A 407 -4.21 14.13 16.84
C ASN A 407 -5.38 13.22 17.19
N GLU A 408 -5.42 12.00 16.65
CA GLU A 408 -6.45 11.02 16.99
C GLU A 408 -6.40 10.68 18.49
N ILE A 409 -5.19 10.50 19.06
CA ILE A 409 -5.01 10.29 20.51
C ILE A 409 -5.57 11.46 21.33
N LEU A 410 -5.35 12.71 20.89
CA LEU A 410 -5.77 13.90 21.63
C LEU A 410 -7.27 14.19 21.56
N ILE A 411 -7.95 13.77 20.48
CA ILE A 411 -9.38 14.07 20.26
C ILE A 411 -10.30 12.90 20.60
N ASN A 412 -9.78 11.66 20.65
CA ASN A 412 -10.54 10.46 20.90
C ASN A 412 -10.38 9.97 22.34
N GLU A 413 -11.43 10.11 23.15
CA GLU A 413 -11.42 9.72 24.56
C GLU A 413 -11.23 8.21 24.81
N ASN A 414 -11.33 7.39 23.76
CA ASN A 414 -11.10 5.94 23.82
C ASN A 414 -9.63 5.55 23.65
N ILE A 415 -8.72 6.51 23.45
CA ILE A 415 -7.32 6.25 23.12
C ILE A 415 -6.41 7.02 24.07
N ASN A 416 -5.42 6.33 24.63
CA ASN A 416 -4.36 6.92 25.42
C ASN A 416 -2.99 6.47 24.88
N GLU A 417 -1.97 7.29 25.10
CA GLU A 417 -0.59 6.90 24.79
C GLU A 417 -0.20 5.63 25.57
N GLY A 418 0.31 4.63 24.85
CA GLY A 418 0.62 3.30 25.37
C GLY A 418 -0.47 2.24 25.11
N ASP A 419 -1.66 2.63 24.65
CA ASP A 419 -2.69 1.69 24.21
C ASP A 419 -2.28 0.98 22.90
N LEU A 420 -2.95 -0.14 22.60
CA LEU A 420 -2.78 -0.85 21.33
C LEU A 420 -3.00 0.10 20.15
N GLY A 421 -2.10 0.08 19.18
CA GLY A 421 -2.13 1.01 18.05
C GLY A 421 -1.33 2.28 18.28
N THR A 422 -1.05 2.71 19.51
CA THR A 422 -0.26 3.94 19.78
C THR A 422 1.24 3.67 19.95
N THR A 423 1.63 2.39 19.96
CA THR A 423 3.03 1.95 20.03
C THR A 423 3.38 1.15 18.79
N PRO A 424 4.58 1.36 18.21
CA PRO A 424 4.95 0.69 16.97
C PRO A 424 5.13 -0.81 17.21
N VAL A 425 4.73 -1.61 16.23
CA VAL A 425 4.99 -3.06 16.25
C VAL A 425 6.11 -3.33 15.28
N ILE A 426 7.28 -3.68 15.81
CA ILE A 426 8.43 -4.13 15.02
C ILE A 426 8.80 -5.51 15.58
N PRO A 427 8.69 -6.61 14.80
CA PRO A 427 9.05 -7.92 15.31
C PRO A 427 10.49 -7.94 15.84
N SER A 428 10.73 -8.63 16.95
CA SER A 428 12.01 -8.55 17.66
C SER A 428 13.22 -8.95 16.80
N PHE A 429 13.05 -9.88 15.86
CA PHE A 429 14.08 -10.31 14.92
C PHE A 429 14.34 -9.28 13.81
N ILE A 430 13.38 -8.41 13.47
CA ILE A 430 13.57 -7.25 12.61
C ILE A 430 14.29 -6.13 13.37
N SER A 431 13.81 -5.82 14.59
CA SER A 431 14.43 -4.81 15.46
C SER A 431 15.91 -5.10 15.73
N ALA A 432 16.31 -6.38 15.76
CA ALA A 432 17.70 -6.80 15.95
C ALA A 432 18.63 -6.52 14.74
N VAL A 433 18.08 -6.26 13.56
CA VAL A 433 18.85 -6.13 12.30
C VAL A 433 18.55 -4.84 11.52
N VAL A 434 17.86 -3.87 12.12
CA VAL A 434 17.46 -2.61 11.45
C VAL A 434 18.62 -1.92 10.76
N ALA A 435 19.78 -1.83 11.42
CA ALA A 435 20.97 -1.18 10.87
C ALA A 435 21.60 -1.93 9.68
N ASP A 436 21.15 -3.15 9.40
CA ASP A 436 21.67 -4.00 8.34
C ASP A 436 20.65 -4.24 7.20
N LEU A 437 19.42 -3.73 7.30
CA LEU A 437 18.33 -3.98 6.33
C LEU A 437 18.72 -3.65 4.89
N ASP A 438 19.33 -2.49 4.71
CA ASP A 438 19.73 -1.91 3.43
C ASP A 438 21.27 -1.89 3.24
N ALA A 439 22.00 -2.47 4.21
CA ALA A 439 23.46 -2.44 4.26
C ALA A 439 24.08 -3.39 3.23
N ILE A 440 25.04 -2.85 2.46
CA ILE A 440 25.76 -3.59 1.43
C ILE A 440 27.28 -3.43 1.55
N THR A 441 28.00 -4.39 0.99
CA THR A 441 29.42 -4.28 0.68
C THR A 441 29.59 -4.36 -0.82
N TYR A 442 30.32 -3.42 -1.42
CA TYR A 442 30.63 -3.41 -2.84
C TYR A 442 32.13 -3.25 -3.06
N ASN A 443 32.73 -4.18 -3.80
CA ASN A 443 34.13 -4.12 -4.20
C ASN A 443 34.23 -3.88 -5.70
N ILE A 444 34.47 -2.61 -6.07
CA ILE A 444 34.64 -2.14 -7.46
C ILE A 444 35.74 -2.94 -8.18
N GLY A 445 36.83 -3.28 -7.49
CA GLY A 445 37.97 -3.96 -8.10
C GLY A 445 37.70 -5.41 -8.51
N THR A 446 36.73 -6.06 -7.86
CA THR A 446 36.32 -7.43 -8.18
C THR A 446 34.95 -7.52 -8.86
N GLY A 447 34.17 -6.44 -8.88
CA GLY A 447 32.79 -6.44 -9.37
C GLY A 447 31.87 -7.31 -8.52
N VAL A 448 32.11 -7.39 -7.20
CA VAL A 448 31.31 -8.22 -6.28
C VAL A 448 30.60 -7.33 -5.29
N ALA A 449 29.29 -7.49 -5.21
CA ALA A 449 28.44 -6.86 -4.19
C ALA A 449 27.82 -7.95 -3.29
N SER A 450 27.58 -7.62 -2.03
CA SER A 450 26.90 -8.51 -1.09
C SER A 450 26.06 -7.73 -0.09
N THR A 451 24.86 -8.22 0.19
CA THR A 451 24.00 -7.68 1.26
C THR A 451 24.52 -8.17 2.62
N SER A 452 24.42 -7.34 3.66
CA SER A 452 24.87 -7.71 5.01
C SER A 452 24.03 -8.86 5.61
N ILE A 453 22.74 -8.86 5.29
CA ILE A 453 21.79 -9.91 5.67
C ILE A 453 21.00 -10.40 4.46
N ASN A 454 20.32 -11.53 4.63
CA ASN A 454 19.22 -11.95 3.77
C ASN A 454 17.95 -11.94 4.60
N LEU A 455 17.14 -10.91 4.45
CA LEU A 455 15.93 -10.76 5.26
C LEU A 455 14.92 -11.88 4.98
N ASN A 456 14.88 -12.43 3.76
CA ASN A 456 14.01 -13.58 3.46
C ASN A 456 14.36 -14.80 4.31
N ASP A 457 15.65 -15.09 4.52
CA ASP A 457 16.09 -16.17 5.41
C ASP A 457 15.76 -15.88 6.88
N ILE A 458 15.80 -14.61 7.30
CA ILE A 458 15.42 -14.21 8.66
C ILE A 458 13.92 -14.39 8.89
N LEU A 459 13.06 -14.02 7.92
CA LEU A 459 11.62 -14.25 8.00
C LEU A 459 11.33 -15.75 8.15
N VAL A 460 11.95 -16.58 7.30
CA VAL A 460 11.79 -18.04 7.33
C VAL A 460 12.31 -18.65 8.63
N ALA A 461 13.45 -18.19 9.15
CA ALA A 461 13.97 -18.64 10.44
C ALA A 461 13.03 -18.33 11.62
N ASN A 462 12.12 -17.36 11.45
CA ASN A 462 11.12 -16.95 12.44
C ASN A 462 9.68 -17.31 12.04
N LYS A 463 9.49 -18.21 11.07
CA LYS A 463 8.18 -18.61 10.54
C LYS A 463 7.19 -19.16 11.58
N SER A 464 7.65 -19.57 12.76
CA SER A 464 6.78 -19.96 13.87
C SER A 464 6.17 -18.78 14.65
N SER A 465 6.53 -17.54 14.30
CA SER A 465 5.92 -16.33 14.84
C SER A 465 4.62 -16.04 14.12
N ASP A 466 3.59 -15.61 14.85
CA ASP A 466 2.32 -15.16 14.28
C ASP A 466 2.39 -13.82 13.52
N GLN A 467 3.57 -13.20 13.45
CA GLN A 467 3.78 -11.89 12.82
C GLN A 467 4.21 -11.99 11.35
N VAL A 468 4.72 -13.14 10.91
CA VAL A 468 5.30 -13.36 9.57
C VAL A 468 4.96 -14.77 9.11
N VAL A 469 5.03 -15.03 7.80
CA VAL A 469 4.84 -16.38 7.24
C VAL A 469 3.53 -17.05 7.70
N PRO A 470 2.36 -16.50 7.31
CA PRO A 470 1.08 -16.81 7.96
C PRO A 470 0.60 -18.26 7.91
N PHE A 471 1.19 -19.13 7.08
CA PHE A 471 0.78 -20.53 6.94
C PHE A 471 1.66 -21.55 7.69
N GLU A 472 2.75 -21.13 8.35
CA GLU A 472 3.73 -22.03 9.01
C GLU A 472 3.53 -22.21 10.53
#